data_AF-A0AAD8AK61-F1
#
_entry.id   AF-A0AAD8AK61-F1
#
_cell.length_a   1.000
_cell.length_b   1.000
_cell.length_c   1.000
_cell.angle_alpha   90.00
_cell.angle_beta   90.00
_cell.angle_gamma   90.00
#
_symmetry.space_group_name_H-M   'P 1'
#
loop_
_entity.id
_entity.type
_entity.pdbx_description
1 polymer ?
#
loop_
_entity_poly.entity_id
_entity_poly.type
_entity_poly.pdbx_seq_one_letter_code
_entity_poly.pdbx_strand_id
1 'polypeptide(L)'
;MVLQNSGKYRPERKDGAKGAGGSREETSEIRLRESLENDAIDSKYGFERVADHLERTGFLINMHTTEILDEDKRLVSAVDYYFIQEDGSRFKVSFPYKPYFYILTKRECIQEVSAFLTRNSVDHLQKLKWCPKKIWI
;
A
#
# COMPACT_ATOMS: atom_id res chain seq x y z
N MET A 1 -9.34 -40.21 -18.29
CA MET A 1 -9.59 -40.17 -16.84
C MET A 1 -10.35 -38.88 -16.57
N VAL A 2 -11.64 -38.96 -16.22
CA VAL A 2 -12.53 -37.78 -16.13
C VAL A 2 -12.53 -37.29 -14.69
N LEU A 3 -12.07 -36.05 -14.46
CA LEU A 3 -12.07 -35.42 -13.15
C LEU A 3 -13.50 -34.98 -12.79
N GLN A 4 -14.10 -35.68 -11.83
CA GLN A 4 -15.37 -35.25 -11.22
C GLN A 4 -15.08 -34.21 -10.14
N ASN A 5 -15.60 -32.99 -10.34
CA ASN A 5 -15.59 -31.94 -9.32
C ASN A 5 -16.67 -32.23 -8.27
N SER A 6 -16.30 -32.87 -7.16
CA SER A 6 -17.18 -32.99 -6.01
C SER A 6 -17.23 -31.63 -5.30
N GLY A 7 -18.31 -30.86 -5.49
CA GLY A 7 -18.54 -29.51 -4.96
C GLY A 7 -18.61 -29.38 -3.43
N LYS A 8 -17.77 -30.09 -2.69
CA LYS A 8 -17.54 -29.90 -1.26
C LYS A 8 -16.27 -29.07 -1.07
N TYR A 9 -16.45 -27.80 -0.73
CA TYR A 9 -15.37 -26.93 -0.28
C TYR A 9 -14.64 -27.60 0.91
N ARG A 10 -13.35 -27.90 0.73
CA ARG A 10 -12.44 -28.32 1.80
C ARG A 10 -11.59 -27.11 2.17
N PRO A 11 -11.81 -26.48 3.35
CA PRO A 11 -10.86 -25.48 3.82
C PRO A 11 -9.51 -26.16 4.07
N GLU A 12 -8.43 -25.62 3.51
CA GLU A 12 -7.08 -26.01 3.88
C GLU A 12 -6.92 -25.82 5.40
N ARG A 13 -6.66 -26.92 6.10
CA ARG A 13 -6.22 -26.85 7.49
C ARG A 13 -4.82 -26.25 7.45
N LYS A 14 -4.75 -24.94 7.71
CA LYS A 14 -3.50 -24.24 7.97
C LYS A 14 -2.99 -24.77 9.32
N ASP A 15 -2.12 -25.78 9.25
CA ASP A 15 -1.45 -26.32 10.43
C ASP A 15 -0.67 -25.20 11.13
N GLY A 16 -1.17 -24.80 12.30
CA GLY A 16 -0.38 -24.21 13.38
C GLY A 16 0.37 -22.91 13.11
N ALA A 17 -0.32 -21.82 12.74
CA ALA A 17 0.22 -20.48 12.99
C ALA A 17 0.02 -20.11 14.47
N LYS A 18 0.98 -20.52 15.30
CA LYS A 18 1.18 -19.98 16.65
C LYS A 18 1.28 -18.45 16.56
N GLY A 19 0.52 -17.76 17.42
CA GLY A 19 0.83 -16.42 17.92
C GLY A 19 0.98 -15.31 16.87
N ALA A 20 0.00 -14.40 16.84
CA ALA A 20 0.20 -13.05 16.32
C ALA A 20 1.37 -12.39 17.09
N GLY A 21 2.56 -12.42 16.47
CA GLY A 21 3.80 -11.94 17.08
C GLY A 21 5.02 -12.20 16.19
N GLY A 22 4.89 -12.00 14.87
CA GLY A 22 6.07 -11.86 14.01
C GLY A 22 6.76 -10.53 14.29
N SER A 23 8.10 -10.49 14.24
CA SER A 23 8.83 -9.22 14.34
C SER A 23 8.33 -8.28 13.25
N ARG A 24 8.21 -6.97 13.55
CA ARG A 24 7.81 -5.96 12.55
C ARG A 24 8.65 -6.06 11.27
N GLU A 25 9.92 -6.43 11.41
CA GLU A 25 10.89 -6.66 10.33
C GLU A 25 10.50 -7.84 9.43
N GLU A 26 10.10 -8.97 10.02
CA GLU A 26 9.66 -10.17 9.30
C GLU A 26 8.42 -9.88 8.45
N THR A 27 7.48 -9.08 8.96
CA THR A 27 6.30 -8.66 8.19
C THR A 27 6.63 -7.71 7.04
N SER A 28 7.66 -6.87 7.17
CA SER A 28 8.09 -5.97 6.10
C SER A 28 8.86 -6.71 5.01
N GLU A 29 9.67 -7.72 5.38
CA GLU A 29 10.39 -8.55 4.40
C GLU A 29 9.43 -9.37 3.54
N ILE A 30 8.39 -9.94 4.14
CA ILE A 30 7.35 -10.68 3.40
C ILE A 30 6.68 -9.76 2.37
N ARG A 31 6.24 -8.57 2.78
CA ARG A 31 5.58 -7.61 1.90
C ARG A 31 6.48 -7.09 0.79
N LEU A 32 7.76 -6.85 1.09
CA LEU A 32 8.76 -6.47 0.09
C LEU A 32 8.94 -7.58 -0.95
N ARG A 33 9.04 -8.84 -0.50
CA ARG A 33 9.17 -9.99 -1.40
C ARG A 33 7.97 -10.14 -2.32
N GLU A 34 6.76 -9.99 -1.77
CA GLU A 34 5.51 -9.99 -2.55
C GLU A 34 5.49 -8.86 -3.59
N SER A 35 5.92 -7.65 -3.23
CA SER A 35 6.02 -6.54 -4.18
C SER A 35 6.98 -6.84 -5.32
N LEU A 36 8.15 -7.42 -5.04
CA LEU A 36 9.14 -7.77 -6.07
C LEU A 36 8.64 -8.89 -6.98
N GLU A 37 7.95 -9.89 -6.42
CA GLU A 37 7.33 -10.97 -7.21
C GLU A 37 6.23 -10.41 -8.12
N ASN A 38 5.38 -9.50 -7.62
CA ASN A 38 4.37 -8.82 -8.42
C ASN A 38 4.99 -7.97 -9.53
N ASP A 39 6.05 -7.22 -9.24
CA ASP A 39 6.77 -6.43 -10.26
C ASP A 39 7.35 -7.32 -11.38
N ALA A 40 7.86 -8.50 -11.03
CA ALA A 40 8.36 -9.47 -11.99
C ALA A 40 7.24 -10.08 -12.85
N ILE A 41 6.04 -10.25 -12.30
CA ILE A 41 4.86 -10.70 -13.03
C ILE A 41 4.35 -9.60 -13.97
N ASP A 42 4.22 -8.37 -13.48
CA ASP A 42 3.78 -7.22 -14.26
C ASP A 42 4.65 -6.97 -15.49
N SER A 43 5.97 -7.09 -15.32
CA SER A 43 6.94 -6.96 -16.41
C SER A 43 6.69 -7.99 -17.52
N LYS A 44 6.30 -9.23 -17.16
CA LYS A 44 5.96 -10.27 -18.15
C LYS A 44 4.68 -9.96 -18.94
N TYR A 45 3.77 -9.16 -18.37
CA TYR A 45 2.55 -8.70 -19.03
C TYR A 45 2.74 -7.40 -19.82
N GLY A 46 3.97 -6.86 -19.84
CA GLY A 46 4.33 -5.61 -20.52
C GLY A 46 4.07 -4.35 -19.68
N PHE A 47 3.82 -4.47 -18.38
CA PHE A 47 3.69 -3.33 -17.48
C PHE A 47 5.03 -3.00 -16.85
N GLU A 48 5.87 -2.32 -17.62
CA GLU A 48 7.13 -1.80 -17.11
C GLU A 48 6.90 -0.54 -16.27
N ARG A 49 7.62 -0.44 -15.15
CA ARG A 49 7.59 0.76 -14.29
C ARG A 49 8.30 1.89 -15.02
N VAL A 50 7.58 2.98 -15.25
CA VAL A 50 8.15 4.19 -15.83
C VAL A 50 9.13 4.82 -14.84
N ALA A 51 10.38 4.94 -15.25
CA ALA A 51 11.44 5.62 -14.50
C ALA A 51 11.90 6.93 -15.16
N ASP A 52 11.40 7.23 -16.36
CA ASP A 52 11.72 8.46 -17.06
C ASP A 52 10.82 9.63 -16.60
N HIS A 53 11.29 10.84 -16.86
CA HIS A 53 10.54 12.08 -16.60
C HIS A 53 9.72 12.51 -17.82
N LEU A 54 9.40 11.58 -18.73
CA LEU A 54 8.67 11.89 -19.95
C LEU A 54 7.18 11.90 -19.67
N GLU A 55 6.51 12.94 -20.17
CA GLU A 55 5.06 13.00 -20.13
C GLU A 55 4.48 11.94 -21.07
N ARG A 56 3.60 11.10 -20.52
CA ARG A 56 2.93 10.01 -21.22
C ARG A 56 1.44 10.12 -20.97
N THR A 57 0.64 10.05 -22.02
CA THR A 57 -0.83 10.03 -21.91
C THR A 57 -1.31 8.59 -22.13
N GLY A 58 -2.16 8.10 -21.22
CA GLY A 58 -2.73 6.76 -21.31
C GLY A 58 -4.02 6.64 -20.51
N PHE A 59 -4.81 5.63 -20.84
CA PHE A 59 -6.04 5.28 -20.14
C PHE A 59 -5.72 4.46 -18.89
N LEU A 60 -6.15 4.94 -17.73
CA LEU A 60 -6.03 4.21 -16.47
C LEU A 60 -6.95 2.99 -16.50
N ILE A 61 -6.40 1.78 -16.39
CA ILE A 61 -7.16 0.53 -16.41
C ILE A 61 -7.32 -0.11 -15.03
N ASN A 62 -6.37 0.09 -14.12
CA ASN A 62 -6.38 -0.55 -12.81
C ASN A 62 -5.47 0.19 -11.82
N MET A 63 -5.68 -0.07 -10.52
CA MET A 63 -4.90 0.47 -9.42
C MET A 63 -4.71 -0.58 -8.31
N HIS A 64 -3.49 -0.72 -7.79
CA HIS A 64 -3.20 -1.61 -6.67
C HIS A 64 -2.33 -0.92 -5.61
N THR A 65 -2.61 -1.22 -4.33
CA THR A 65 -1.77 -0.77 -3.22
C THR A 65 -0.50 -1.59 -3.16
N THR A 66 0.65 -0.92 -3.02
CA THR A 66 1.96 -1.58 -2.95
C THR A 66 2.85 -0.89 -1.91
N GLU A 67 4.00 -1.48 -1.61
CA GLU A 67 5.03 -0.92 -0.75
C GLU A 67 6.35 -0.86 -1.53
N ILE A 68 6.94 0.33 -1.62
CA ILE A 68 8.20 0.55 -2.37
C ILE A 68 9.29 1.04 -1.42
N LEU A 69 10.54 0.88 -1.83
CA LEU A 69 11.67 1.46 -1.12
C LEU A 69 11.90 2.90 -1.59
N ASP A 70 11.88 3.83 -0.65
CA ASP A 70 12.29 5.23 -0.86
C ASP A 70 13.83 5.35 -0.97
N GLU A 71 14.34 6.53 -1.34
CA GLU A 71 15.79 6.80 -1.44
C GLU A 71 16.55 6.48 -0.13
N ASP A 72 15.89 6.70 1.01
CA ASP A 72 16.37 6.37 2.36
C ASP A 72 16.31 4.87 2.70
N LYS A 73 16.00 3.99 1.74
CA LYS A 73 15.74 2.54 1.93
C LYS A 73 14.66 2.23 2.96
N ARG A 74 13.70 3.15 3.11
CA ARG A 74 12.54 2.97 3.97
C ARG A 74 11.38 2.46 3.14
N LEU A 75 10.65 1.48 3.68
CA LEU A 75 9.42 1.01 3.08
C LEU A 75 8.36 2.13 3.17
N VAL A 76 7.87 2.59 2.02
CA VAL A 76 6.82 3.61 1.91
C VAL A 76 5.62 3.02 1.18
N SER A 77 4.42 3.36 1.66
CA SER A 77 3.19 2.98 0.97
C SER A 77 3.12 3.72 -0.37
N ALA A 78 2.69 3.02 -1.42
CA ALA A 78 2.48 3.57 -2.74
C ALA A 78 1.26 2.94 -3.40
N VAL A 79 0.84 3.52 -4.51
CA VAL A 79 -0.20 2.97 -5.38
C VAL A 79 0.38 2.81 -6.77
N ASP A 80 0.28 1.60 -7.31
CA ASP A 80 0.62 1.28 -8.69
C ASP A 80 -0.60 1.55 -9.57
N TYR A 81 -0.41 2.40 -10.57
CA TYR A 81 -1.39 2.75 -11.59
C TYR A 81 -1.00 2.11 -12.90
N TYR A 82 -1.93 1.37 -13.50
CA TYR A 82 -1.70 0.65 -14.75
C TYR A 82 -2.37 1.39 -15.90
N PHE A 83 -1.61 1.69 -16.95
CA PHE A 83 -2.07 2.47 -18.09
C PHE A 83 -1.90 1.72 -19.41
N ILE A 84 -2.78 2.04 -20.37
CA ILE A 84 -2.67 1.65 -21.77
C ILE A 84 -2.66 2.93 -22.62
N GLN A 85 -1.70 3.07 -23.53
CA GLN A 85 -1.62 4.19 -24.47
C GLN A 85 -2.47 3.94 -25.73
N GLU A 86 -2.67 4.98 -26.54
CA GLU A 86 -3.41 4.87 -27.81
C GLU A 86 -2.73 3.93 -28.82
N ASP A 87 -1.40 3.79 -28.76
CA ASP A 87 -0.62 2.87 -29.59
C ASP A 87 -0.70 1.40 -29.11
N GLY A 88 -1.42 1.14 -28.02
CA GLY A 88 -1.55 -0.17 -27.41
C GLY A 88 -0.38 -0.56 -26.49
N SER A 89 0.62 0.32 -26.34
CA SER A 89 1.68 0.13 -25.36
C SER A 89 1.14 0.25 -23.93
N ARG A 90 1.82 -0.41 -23.00
CA ARG A 90 1.41 -0.51 -21.61
C ARG A 90 2.53 -0.01 -20.74
N PHE A 91 2.16 0.66 -19.65
CA PHE A 91 3.12 1.12 -18.68
C PHE A 91 2.45 1.20 -17.31
N LYS A 92 3.26 1.14 -16.24
CA LYS A 92 2.78 1.40 -14.89
C LYS A 92 3.55 2.52 -14.22
N VAL A 93 2.88 3.24 -13.33
CA VAL A 93 3.46 4.33 -12.54
C VAL A 93 3.17 4.07 -11.08
N SER A 94 4.18 4.23 -10.23
CA SER A 94 4.05 4.00 -8.80
C SER A 94 4.12 5.33 -8.09
N PHE A 95 3.02 5.69 -7.42
CA PHE A 95 2.91 6.97 -6.73
C PHE A 95 3.05 6.76 -5.22
N PRO A 96 4.13 7.25 -4.59
CA PRO A 96 4.29 7.20 -3.15
C PRO A 96 3.21 8.02 -2.46
N TYR A 97 2.58 7.46 -1.43
CA TYR A 97 1.54 8.13 -0.67
C TYR A 97 1.68 7.91 0.83
N LYS A 98 1.37 8.96 1.61
CA LYS A 98 1.42 8.91 3.07
C LYS A 98 0.00 8.72 3.60
N PRO A 99 -0.41 7.50 3.98
CA PRO A 99 -1.74 7.25 4.51
C PRO A 99 -1.98 8.10 5.75
N TYR A 100 -3.18 8.66 5.88
CA TYR A 100 -3.56 9.51 7.00
C TYR A 100 -4.96 9.16 7.50
N PHE A 101 -5.23 9.54 8.74
CA PHE A 101 -6.55 9.47 9.35
C PHE A 101 -6.79 10.74 10.17
N TYR A 102 -8.05 10.96 10.55
CA TYR A 102 -8.44 12.10 11.38
C TYR A 102 -8.70 11.65 12.81
N ILE A 103 -8.35 12.51 13.76
CA ILE A 103 -8.71 12.36 15.16
C ILE A 103 -9.63 13.52 15.50
N LEU A 104 -10.84 13.20 15.93
CA LEU A 104 -11.77 14.20 16.44
C LEU A 104 -11.41 14.52 17.89
N THR A 105 -11.24 15.81 18.18
CA THR A 105 -10.94 16.29 19.53
C THR A 105 -11.91 17.39 19.93
N LYS A 106 -12.10 17.57 21.24
CA LYS A 106 -12.76 18.77 21.76
C LYS A 106 -11.91 19.99 21.44
N ARG A 107 -12.55 21.14 21.17
CA ARG A 107 -11.88 22.35 20.68
C ARG A 107 -10.82 22.86 21.65
N GLU A 108 -11.09 22.74 22.94
CA GLU A 108 -10.21 23.12 24.05
C GLU A 108 -8.99 22.20 24.20
N CYS A 109 -9.07 20.94 23.76
CA CYS A 109 -8.02 19.94 23.98
C CYS A 109 -7.10 19.72 22.77
N ILE A 110 -7.22 20.53 21.70
CA ILE A 110 -6.43 20.33 20.46
C ILE A 110 -4.92 20.33 20.74
N GLN A 111 -4.45 21.28 21.55
CA GLN A 111 -3.03 21.41 21.88
C GLN A 111 -2.54 20.25 22.75
N GLU A 112 -3.29 19.86 23.77
CA GLU A 112 -2.93 18.74 24.67
C GLU A 112 -2.85 17.42 23.91
N VAL A 113 -3.84 17.11 23.07
CA VAL A 113 -3.85 15.89 22.26
C VAL A 113 -2.71 15.90 21.25
N SER A 114 -2.40 17.04 20.64
CA SER A 114 -1.25 17.14 19.73
C SER A 114 0.07 16.84 20.44
N ALA A 115 0.30 17.41 21.63
CA ALA A 115 1.50 17.17 22.42
C ALA A 115 1.59 15.71 22.90
N PHE A 116 0.46 15.11 23.28
CA PHE A 116 0.40 13.71 23.67
C PHE A 116 0.80 12.76 22.53
N LEU A 117 0.25 12.97 21.33
CA LEU A 117 0.55 12.15 20.15
C LEU A 117 2.01 12.31 19.70
N THR A 118 2.54 13.54 19.73
CA THR A 118 3.95 13.78 19.41
C THR A 118 4.88 13.10 20.42
N ARG A 119 4.51 13.01 21.70
CA ARG A 119 5.34 12.37 22.73
C ARG A 119 5.28 10.85 22.70
N ASN A 120 4.10 10.27 22.48
CA ASN A 120 3.87 8.83 22.69
C ASN A 120 3.89 7.99 21.41
N SER A 121 3.88 8.61 20.22
CA SER A 121 3.75 7.89 18.94
C SER A 121 4.85 8.25 17.95
N VAL A 122 6.04 8.59 18.45
CA VAL A 122 7.21 9.03 17.66
C VAL A 122 7.58 8.04 16.56
N ASP A 123 7.49 6.74 16.82
CA ASP A 123 7.94 5.68 15.88
C ASP A 123 6.88 5.26 14.86
N HIS A 124 5.65 5.77 14.99
CA HIS A 124 4.51 5.36 14.15
C HIS A 124 3.86 6.52 13.38
N LEU A 125 4.01 7.77 13.84
CA LEU A 125 3.46 8.94 13.19
C LEU A 125 4.54 9.71 12.44
N GLN A 126 4.38 9.82 11.11
CA GLN A 126 5.31 10.61 10.31
C GLN A 126 5.05 12.12 10.41
N LYS A 127 3.77 12.53 10.46
CA LYS A 127 3.40 13.96 10.46
C LYS A 127 2.03 14.19 11.11
N LEU A 128 1.97 15.19 11.98
CA LEU A 128 0.72 15.69 12.56
C LEU A 128 0.41 17.08 11.98
N LYS A 129 -0.83 17.30 11.53
CA LYS A 129 -1.31 18.58 11.02
C LYS A 129 -2.71 18.87 11.52
N TRP A 130 -2.95 20.09 11.97
CA TRP A 130 -4.29 20.57 12.24
C TRP A 130 -5.02 20.86 10.92
N CYS A 131 -6.26 20.39 10.77
CA CYS A 131 -7.07 20.55 9.57
C CYS A 131 -8.51 20.93 9.96
N PRO A 132 -8.97 22.16 9.63
CA PRO A 132 -10.37 22.52 9.83
C PRO A 132 -11.23 21.79 8.79
N LYS A 133 -12.00 20.79 9.21
CA LYS A 133 -13.04 20.15 8.40
C LYS A 133 -14.42 20.50 8.95
N LYS A 134 -15.34 20.86 8.05
CA LYS A 134 -16.76 20.96 8.38
C LYS A 134 -17.27 19.54 8.59
N ILE A 135 -17.63 19.23 9.83
CA ILE A 135 -18.32 18.00 10.17
C ILE A 135 -19.80 18.34 10.11
N TRP A 136 -20.48 17.85 9.09
CA TRP A 136 -21.93 17.89 9.03
C TRP A 136 -22.43 16.74 9.91
N ILE A 137 -22.81 17.06 11.14
CA ILE A 137 -23.51 16.15 12.05
C ILE A 137 -24.99 16.49 11.95
#